data_AF-A0AA37M612-F1
#
_entry.id   AF-A0AA37M612-F1
#
_cell.length_a   1.000
_cell.length_b   1.000
_cell.length_c   1.000
_cell.angle_alpha   90.00
_cell.angle_beta   90.00
_cell.angle_gamma   90.00
#
_symmetry.space_group_name_H-M   'P 1'
#
loop_
_entity.id
_entity.type
_entity.pdbx_description
1 polymer ?
#
loop_
_entity_poly.entity_id
_entity_poly.type
_entity_poly.pdbx_seq_one_letter_code
_entity_poly.pdbx_strand_id
1 'polypeptide(L)'
;MTSPETAPAETAASDAAPGADLRFSVVTAGRDGLELVVAFGPRDYAVRLTPAEAAELGLALLATASVAADAAQDVPAGTRVENCFFPVLGWTAGEVTPGVPALALRLAEGAEIAFQFDRAGACACGRDLARSGRVPFRERLRRVFRRRPAPPTSPGARN
;
A
#
# COMPACT_ATOMS: atom_id res chain seq x y z
N MET A 1 30.98 21.25 -51.09
CA MET A 1 31.94 20.76 -50.09
C MET A 1 31.66 21.49 -48.79
N THR A 2 31.30 20.73 -47.73
CA THR A 2 31.40 21.01 -46.28
C THR A 2 30.83 22.32 -45.72
N SER A 3 30.05 22.44 -44.65
CA SER A 3 29.25 21.61 -43.72
C SER A 3 28.65 22.65 -42.74
N PRO A 4 27.40 22.57 -42.25
CA PRO A 4 27.04 23.22 -40.99
C PRO A 4 27.14 22.22 -39.84
N GLU A 5 27.93 22.63 -38.86
CA GLU A 5 28.20 22.03 -37.56
C GLU A 5 26.90 21.62 -36.84
N THR A 6 26.75 20.30 -36.61
CA THR A 6 25.64 19.73 -35.82
C THR A 6 26.08 19.70 -34.36
N ALA A 7 25.36 20.47 -33.52
CA ALA A 7 25.51 20.45 -32.07
C ALA A 7 25.34 19.03 -31.49
N PRO A 8 26.02 18.68 -30.39
CA PRO A 8 25.95 17.34 -29.83
C PRO A 8 24.53 17.06 -29.32
N ALA A 9 23.94 15.98 -29.82
CA ALA A 9 22.73 15.41 -29.26
C ALA A 9 23.04 14.99 -27.81
N GLU A 10 22.47 15.74 -26.88
CA GLU A 10 22.33 15.37 -25.47
C GLU A 10 21.53 14.07 -25.45
N THR A 11 22.27 12.96 -25.49
CA THR A 11 21.73 11.64 -25.24
C THR A 11 21.29 11.71 -23.79
N ALA A 12 19.98 11.90 -23.58
CA ALA A 12 19.35 11.75 -22.29
C ALA A 12 19.76 10.37 -21.78
N ALA A 13 20.80 10.37 -20.94
CA ALA A 13 21.16 9.24 -20.13
C ALA A 13 19.89 8.94 -19.34
N SER A 14 19.23 7.85 -19.71
CA SER A 14 18.29 7.19 -18.83
C SER A 14 19.12 6.77 -17.64
N ASP A 15 19.19 7.68 -16.66
CA ASP A 15 19.80 7.46 -15.35
C ASP A 15 18.84 6.54 -14.60
N ALA A 16 18.76 5.29 -15.06
CA ALA A 16 18.31 4.19 -14.25
C ALA A 16 19.37 4.06 -13.16
N ALA A 17 19.15 4.81 -12.07
CA ALA A 17 20.01 4.81 -10.91
C ALA A 17 20.37 3.36 -10.56
N PRO A 18 21.65 3.04 -10.29
CA PRO A 18 22.05 1.70 -9.91
C PRO A 18 21.22 1.29 -8.71
N GLY A 19 20.45 0.21 -8.87
CA GLY A 19 19.55 -0.31 -7.85
C GLY A 19 20.35 -0.63 -6.60
N ALA A 20 20.44 0.32 -5.68
CA ALA A 20 20.82 0.04 -4.33
C ALA A 20 19.81 -0.98 -3.82
N ASP A 21 20.29 -2.12 -3.32
CA ASP A 21 19.47 -3.17 -2.71
C ASP A 21 18.70 -2.59 -1.51
N LEU A 22 17.58 -1.93 -1.80
CA LEU A 22 16.69 -1.36 -0.82
C LEU A 22 15.86 -2.50 -0.27
N ARG A 23 16.03 -2.79 1.02
CA ARG A 23 15.31 -3.86 1.71
C ARG A 23 14.54 -3.30 2.89
N PHE A 24 13.28 -3.69 2.97
CA PHE A 24 12.41 -3.38 4.10
C PHE A 24 12.26 -4.63 4.97
N SER A 25 12.35 -4.45 6.29
CA SER A 25 12.05 -5.51 7.26
C SER A 25 11.42 -4.91 8.50
N VAL A 26 10.64 -5.71 9.23
CA VAL A 26 10.03 -5.28 10.49
C VAL A 26 10.62 -6.12 11.61
N VAL A 27 11.09 -5.45 12.67
CA VAL A 27 11.60 -6.09 13.87
C VAL A 27 10.76 -5.66 15.08
N THR A 28 10.56 -6.59 16.01
CA THR A 28 9.89 -6.28 17.27
C THR A 28 10.82 -5.48 18.17
N ALA A 29 10.39 -4.30 18.62
CA ALA A 29 11.14 -3.40 19.51
C ALA A 29 10.67 -3.47 20.98
N GLY A 30 9.91 -4.50 21.34
CA GLY A 30 9.34 -4.69 22.68
C GLY A 30 7.91 -5.23 22.62
N ARG A 31 7.21 -5.28 23.76
CA ARG A 31 5.83 -5.78 23.85
C ARG A 31 4.84 -5.01 22.98
N ASP A 32 5.08 -3.71 22.81
CA ASP A 32 4.16 -2.78 22.13
C ASP A 32 4.84 -1.96 21.02
N GLY A 33 6.07 -2.30 20.66
CA GLY A 33 6.89 -1.54 19.71
C GLY A 33 7.24 -2.36 18.48
N LEU A 34 7.04 -1.78 17.29
CA LEU A 34 7.59 -2.29 16.04
C LEU A 34 8.57 -1.25 15.48
N GLU A 35 9.68 -1.73 14.94
CA GLU A 35 10.62 -0.92 14.18
C GLU A 35 10.61 -1.38 12.73
N LEU A 36 10.31 -0.46 11.82
CA LEU A 36 10.56 -0.66 10.39
C LEU A 36 12.05 -0.38 10.15
N VAL A 37 12.77 -1.38 9.69
CA VAL A 37 14.17 -1.26 9.29
C VAL A 37 14.23 -1.12 7.78
N VAL A 38 14.76 0.03 7.33
CA VAL A 38 15.07 0.29 5.93
C VAL A 38 16.57 0.12 5.75
N ALA A 39 16.96 -0.92 5.03
CA ALA A 39 18.35 -1.17 4.68
C ALA A 39 18.66 -0.53 3.32
N PHE A 40 19.71 0.29 3.27
CA PHE A 40 20.21 0.93 2.05
C PHE A 40 21.72 0.71 1.96
N GLY A 41 22.13 -0.22 1.10
CA GLY A 41 23.52 -0.67 1.03
C GLY A 41 23.98 -1.27 2.37
N PRO A 42 25.09 -0.81 2.97
CA PRO A 42 25.61 -1.35 4.23
C PRO A 42 24.97 -0.73 5.49
N ARG A 43 23.95 0.13 5.35
CA ARG A 43 23.36 0.88 6.47
C ARG A 43 21.92 0.46 6.71
N ASP A 44 21.60 0.28 7.99
CA ASP A 44 20.24 0.03 8.47
C ASP A 44 19.70 1.28 9.17
N TYR A 45 18.49 1.69 8.81
CA TYR A 45 17.78 2.83 9.38
C TYR A 45 16.51 2.32 10.07
N ALA A 46 16.47 2.41 11.40
CA ALA A 46 15.31 2.03 12.19
C ALA A 46 14.34 3.20 12.32
N VAL A 47 13.09 2.98 11.95
CA VAL A 47 11.98 3.91 12.12
C VAL A 47 11.01 3.33 13.14
N ARG A 48 10.88 4.00 14.28
CA ARG A 48 9.90 3.64 15.31
C ARG A 48 8.53 4.14 14.90
N LEU A 49 7.56 3.24 14.88
CA LEU A 49 6.18 3.55 14.53
C LEU A 49 5.27 3.10 15.66
N THR A 50 4.31 3.93 16.01
CA THR A 50 3.15 3.49 16.79
C THR A 50 2.30 2.52 15.95
N PRO A 51 1.42 1.72 16.56
CA PRO A 51 0.51 0.85 15.82
C PRO A 51 -0.37 1.59 14.80
N ALA A 52 -0.78 2.82 15.12
CA ALA A 52 -1.59 3.64 14.21
C ALA A 52 -0.78 4.11 13.00
N GLU A 53 0.44 4.62 13.21
CA GLU A 53 1.33 5.04 12.12
C GLU A 53 1.76 3.85 11.24
N ALA A 54 2.01 2.69 11.83
CA ALA A 54 2.30 1.47 11.08
C ALA A 54 1.13 1.06 10.17
N ALA A 55 -0.11 1.21 10.64
CA ALA A 55 -1.30 0.93 9.84
C ALA A 55 -1.46 1.94 8.69
N GLU A 56 -1.27 3.23 8.94
CA GLU A 56 -1.32 4.27 7.89
C GLU A 56 -0.23 4.06 6.83
N LEU A 57 1.01 3.78 7.26
CA LEU A 57 2.12 3.49 6.36
C LEU A 57 1.85 2.22 5.53
N GLY A 58 1.36 1.15 6.16
CA GLY A 58 1.01 -0.09 5.45
C GLY A 58 -0.06 0.14 4.37
N LEU A 59 -1.08 0.94 4.67
CA LEU A 59 -2.10 1.34 3.69
C LEU A 59 -1.52 2.16 2.53
N ALA A 60 -0.60 3.10 2.82
CA ALA A 60 0.07 3.87 1.80
C ALA A 60 0.93 3.00 0.88
N LEU A 61 1.70 2.05 1.44
CA LEU A 61 2.53 1.12 0.67
C LEU A 61 1.70 0.19 -0.21
N LEU A 62 0.61 -0.36 0.35
CA LEU A 62 -0.36 -1.12 -0.43
C LEU A 62 -0.90 -0.26 -1.57
N ALA A 63 -1.32 0.97 -1.28
CA ALA A 63 -1.84 1.87 -2.31
C ALA A 63 -0.83 2.14 -3.45
N THR A 64 0.44 2.34 -3.11
CA THR A 64 1.53 2.45 -4.09
C THR A 64 1.67 1.19 -4.93
N ALA A 65 1.69 0.01 -4.29
CA ALA A 65 1.80 -1.27 -5.00
C ALA A 65 0.63 -1.49 -5.97
N SER A 66 -0.60 -1.12 -5.59
CA SER A 66 -1.77 -1.23 -6.46
C SER A 66 -1.66 -0.35 -7.72
N VAL A 67 -1.14 0.87 -7.59
CA VAL A 67 -0.95 1.77 -8.74
C VAL A 67 0.19 1.26 -9.63
N ALA A 68 1.27 0.78 -9.03
CA ALA A 68 2.43 0.29 -9.77
C ALA A 68 2.17 -1.04 -10.51
N ALA A 69 1.20 -1.85 -10.07
CA ALA A 69 0.91 -3.16 -10.65
C ALA A 69 0.24 -3.08 -12.04
N ASP A 70 -0.54 -2.03 -12.33
CA ASP A 70 -1.19 -1.87 -13.64
C ASP A 70 -0.36 -0.98 -14.57
N ALA A 71 0.60 -1.59 -15.27
CA ALA A 71 1.46 -0.89 -16.23
C ALA A 71 0.69 -0.29 -17.43
N ALA A 72 -0.56 -0.67 -17.65
CA ALA A 72 -1.40 -0.10 -18.70
C ALA A 72 -2.13 1.18 -18.24
N GLN A 73 -2.14 1.46 -16.93
CA GLN A 73 -2.80 2.62 -16.38
C GLN A 73 -1.80 3.78 -16.19
N ASP A 74 -1.93 4.82 -17.02
CA ASP A 74 -1.22 6.08 -16.81
C ASP A 74 -1.86 6.84 -15.64
N VAL A 75 -1.15 6.95 -14.53
CA VAL A 75 -1.60 7.68 -13.33
C VAL A 75 -0.84 9.01 -13.24
N PRO A 76 -1.51 10.16 -13.47
CA PRO A 76 -0.85 11.45 -13.45
C PRO A 76 -0.18 11.77 -12.12
N ALA A 77 0.96 12.46 -12.17
CA ALA A 77 1.65 12.96 -10.99
C ALA A 77 0.70 13.81 -10.12
N GLY A 78 0.78 13.61 -8.80
CA GLY A 78 -0.09 14.28 -7.83
C GLY A 78 -1.44 13.61 -7.58
N THR A 79 -1.76 12.50 -8.26
CA THR A 79 -2.96 11.71 -7.97
C THR A 79 -2.89 11.11 -6.56
N ARG A 80 -3.84 11.48 -5.69
CA ARG A 80 -3.94 10.93 -4.35
C ARG A 80 -4.69 9.61 -4.37
N VAL A 81 -4.07 8.55 -3.88
CA VAL A 81 -4.67 7.23 -3.78
C VAL A 81 -5.27 7.07 -2.38
N GLU A 82 -6.59 7.26 -2.26
CA GLU A 82 -7.23 7.30 -0.93
C GLU A 82 -7.77 5.94 -0.45
N ASN A 83 -7.93 4.95 -1.34
CA ASN A 83 -8.31 3.59 -1.00
C ASN A 83 -8.00 2.63 -2.15
N CYS A 84 -7.19 1.61 -1.90
CA CYS A 84 -6.96 0.53 -2.85
C CYS A 84 -7.79 -0.69 -2.48
N PHE A 85 -8.59 -1.14 -3.44
CA PHE A 85 -9.32 -2.40 -3.31
C PHE A 85 -8.42 -3.53 -3.78
N PHE A 86 -7.90 -4.29 -2.84
CA PHE A 86 -7.30 -5.58 -3.13
C PHE A 86 -8.39 -6.64 -3.13
N PRO A 87 -8.78 -7.19 -4.30
CA PRO A 87 -9.74 -8.28 -4.31
C PRO A 87 -9.13 -9.47 -3.58
N VAL A 88 -9.78 -9.87 -2.48
CA VAL A 88 -9.46 -11.12 -1.78
C VAL A 88 -9.89 -12.27 -2.66
N LEU A 89 -8.92 -13.03 -3.17
CA LEU A 89 -9.13 -14.21 -4.01
C LEU A 89 -9.45 -15.46 -3.19
N GLY A 90 -8.97 -15.49 -1.94
CA GLY A 90 -9.23 -16.58 -1.02
C GLY A 90 -8.81 -16.21 0.40
N TRP A 91 -9.28 -16.98 1.37
CA TRP A 91 -8.91 -16.79 2.77
C TRP A 91 -8.82 -18.14 3.48
N THR A 92 -7.97 -18.19 4.50
CA THR A 92 -7.81 -19.34 5.40
C THR A 92 -7.85 -18.83 6.83
N ALA A 93 -8.68 -19.44 7.67
CA ALA A 93 -8.70 -19.17 9.11
C ALA A 93 -8.26 -20.42 9.88
N GLY A 94 -7.57 -20.20 11.00
CA GLY A 94 -7.06 -21.27 11.84
C GLY A 94 -6.37 -20.72 13.07
N GLU A 95 -5.41 -21.47 13.60
CA GLU A 95 -4.56 -21.06 14.71
C GLU A 95 -3.09 -21.18 14.30
N VAL A 96 -2.26 -20.17 14.58
CA VAL A 96 -0.80 -20.27 14.34
C VAL A 96 -0.17 -21.17 15.39
N THR A 97 -0.65 -21.06 16.62
CA THR A 97 -0.34 -21.91 17.77
C THR A 97 -1.61 -22.05 18.62
N PRO A 98 -1.71 -23.08 19.49
CA PRO A 98 -2.91 -23.29 20.28
C PRO A 98 -3.38 -22.03 21.02
N GLY A 99 -4.61 -21.59 20.72
CA GLY A 99 -5.20 -20.41 21.33
C GLY A 99 -4.80 -19.06 20.72
N VAL A 100 -4.07 -19.05 19.60
CA VAL A 100 -3.72 -17.84 18.83
C VAL A 100 -4.39 -17.90 17.45
N PRO A 101 -5.64 -17.40 17.33
CA PRO A 101 -6.36 -17.36 16.06
C PRO A 101 -5.64 -16.53 15.00
N ALA A 102 -5.76 -16.98 13.76
CA ALA A 102 -5.21 -16.30 12.59
C ALA A 102 -6.13 -16.32 11.39
N LEU A 103 -5.98 -15.30 10.54
CA LEU A 103 -6.62 -15.17 9.24
C LEU A 103 -5.56 -14.82 8.20
N ALA A 104 -5.38 -15.67 7.19
CA ALA A 104 -4.58 -15.38 6.01
C ALA A 104 -5.50 -15.03 4.83
N LEU A 105 -5.22 -13.92 4.15
CA LEU A 105 -5.92 -13.45 2.96
C LEU A 105 -4.98 -13.54 1.77
N ARG A 106 -5.43 -14.22 0.72
CA ARG A 106 -4.79 -14.21 -0.59
C ARG A 106 -5.41 -13.11 -1.43
N LEU A 107 -4.59 -12.20 -1.93
CA LEU A 107 -4.99 -11.07 -2.75
C LEU A 107 -4.60 -11.31 -4.21
N ALA A 108 -5.12 -10.47 -5.12
CA ALA A 108 -4.60 -10.42 -6.49
C ALA A 108 -3.12 -10.01 -6.51
N GLU A 109 -2.44 -10.29 -7.63
CA GLU A 109 -1.00 -10.00 -7.82
C GLU A 109 -0.06 -10.76 -6.86
N GLY A 110 -0.50 -11.91 -6.35
CA GLY A 110 0.34 -12.82 -5.57
C GLY A 110 0.63 -12.38 -4.12
N ALA A 111 0.01 -11.28 -3.66
CA ALA A 111 0.17 -10.81 -2.29
C ALA A 111 -0.63 -11.66 -1.29
N GLU A 112 -0.04 -11.93 -0.13
CA GLU A 112 -0.68 -12.60 0.99
C GLU A 112 -0.55 -11.74 2.25
N ILE A 113 -1.66 -11.56 2.98
CA ILE A 113 -1.67 -10.82 4.24
C ILE A 113 -2.21 -11.73 5.34
N ALA A 114 -1.41 -11.92 6.39
CA ALA A 114 -1.80 -12.70 7.56
C ALA A 114 -1.98 -11.81 8.80
N PHE A 115 -3.08 -12.04 9.51
CA PHE A 115 -3.42 -11.37 10.75
C PHE A 115 -3.48 -12.38 11.88
N GLN A 116 -2.84 -12.05 13.00
CA GLN A 116 -2.98 -12.78 14.25
C GLN A 116 -3.87 -11.97 15.19
N PHE A 117 -4.69 -12.65 15.97
CA PHE A 117 -5.63 -12.01 16.87
C PHE A 117 -5.54 -12.63 18.25
N ASP A 118 -5.98 -11.86 19.24
CA ASP A 118 -6.54 -12.48 20.43
C ASP A 118 -7.93 -13.06 20.14
N ARG A 119 -8.48 -13.84 21.07
CA ARG A 119 -9.78 -14.49 20.87
C ARG A 119 -10.93 -13.48 20.71
N ALA A 120 -10.87 -12.35 21.41
CA ALA A 120 -11.90 -11.32 21.35
C ALA A 120 -11.91 -10.62 19.97
N GLY A 121 -10.73 -10.26 19.48
CA GLY A 121 -10.48 -9.67 18.17
C GLY A 121 -10.85 -10.62 17.02
N ALA A 122 -10.53 -11.91 17.13
CA ALA A 122 -10.95 -12.91 16.15
C ALA A 122 -12.48 -12.98 16.02
N CYS A 123 -13.18 -13.01 17.16
CA CYS A 123 -14.65 -12.99 17.18
C CYS A 123 -15.24 -11.70 16.61
N ALA A 124 -14.63 -10.54 16.90
CA ALA A 124 -15.05 -9.25 16.35
C ALA A 124 -14.86 -9.21 14.83
N CYS A 125 -13.67 -9.59 14.35
CA CYS A 125 -13.36 -9.71 12.93
C CYS A 125 -14.36 -10.63 12.21
N GLY A 126 -14.63 -11.82 12.74
CA GLY A 126 -15.60 -12.76 12.16
C GLY A 126 -17.01 -12.17 12.05
N ARG A 127 -17.48 -11.42 13.07
CA ARG A 127 -18.77 -10.73 13.01
C ARG A 127 -18.79 -9.65 11.93
N ASP A 128 -17.73 -8.86 11.81
CA ASP A 128 -17.68 -7.77 10.84
C ASP A 128 -17.52 -8.29 9.40
N LEU A 129 -16.76 -9.37 9.20
CA LEU A 129 -16.71 -10.09 7.93
C LEU A 129 -18.10 -10.61 7.54
N ALA A 130 -18.80 -11.29 8.46
CA ALA A 130 -20.15 -11.79 8.21
C ALA A 130 -21.16 -10.68 7.89
N ARG A 131 -21.03 -9.51 8.52
CA ARG A 131 -21.85 -8.32 8.18
C ARG A 131 -21.48 -7.77 6.81
N SER A 132 -20.18 -7.64 6.52
CA SER A 132 -19.71 -7.09 5.25
C SER A 132 -20.23 -7.93 4.08
N GLY A 133 -20.14 -9.26 4.17
CA GLY A 133 -20.57 -10.22 3.15
C GLY A 133 -22.05 -10.15 2.76
N ARG A 134 -22.91 -9.52 3.57
CA ARG A 134 -24.35 -9.35 3.26
C ARG A 134 -24.62 -8.27 2.23
N VAL A 135 -23.71 -7.33 2.02
CA VAL A 135 -23.85 -6.27 1.01
C VAL A 135 -23.19 -6.76 -0.29
N PRO A 136 -23.92 -6.81 -1.43
CA PRO A 136 -23.34 -7.23 -2.70
C PRO A 136 -22.08 -6.41 -3.05
N PHE A 137 -21.03 -7.08 -3.50
CA PHE A 137 -19.75 -6.45 -3.83
C PHE A 137 -19.89 -5.25 -4.77
N ARG A 138 -20.75 -5.34 -5.79
CA ARG A 138 -21.06 -4.24 -6.71
C ARG A 138 -21.62 -3.01 -6.00
N GLU A 139 -22.42 -3.20 -4.96
CA GLU A 139 -23.00 -2.08 -4.20
C GLU A 139 -21.96 -1.41 -3.30
N ARG A 140 -21.05 -2.19 -2.73
CA ARG A 140 -19.90 -1.67 -1.96
C ARG A 140 -18.96 -0.85 -2.84
N LEU A 141 -18.59 -1.38 -4.01
CA LEU A 141 -17.76 -0.66 -4.98
C LEU A 141 -18.41 0.65 -5.41
N ARG A 142 -19.71 0.61 -5.75
CA ARG A 142 -20.47 1.82 -6.12
C ARG A 142 -20.45 2.89 -5.03
N ARG A 143 -20.52 2.52 -3.74
CA ARG A 143 -20.47 3.50 -2.64
C ARG A 143 -19.10 4.14 -2.50
N VAL A 144 -18.02 3.39 -2.67
CA VAL A 144 -16.66 3.94 -2.60
C VAL A 144 -16.35 4.83 -3.79
N PHE A 145 -16.63 4.37 -5.02
CA PHE A 145 -16.40 5.18 -6.22
C PHE A 145 -17.37 6.36 -6.38
N ARG A 146 -18.49 6.40 -5.65
CA ARG A 146 -19.39 7.57 -5.60
C ARG A 146 -18.94 8.67 -4.64
N ARG A 147 -17.98 8.42 -3.74
CA ARG A 147 -17.35 9.49 -2.97
C ARG A 147 -16.42 10.27 -3.91
N ARG A 148 -17.00 11.13 -4.74
CA ARG A 148 -16.27 12.16 -5.46
C ARG A 148 -15.76 13.16 -4.43
N PRO A 149 -14.46 13.44 -4.34
CA PRO A 149 -13.97 14.56 -3.54
C PRO A 149 -14.66 15.83 -4.05
N ALA A 150 -15.16 16.67 -3.15
CA ALA A 150 -15.54 18.02 -3.54
C ALA A 150 -14.32 18.68 -4.20
N PRO A 151 -14.50 19.38 -5.33
CA PRO A 151 -13.38 20.10 -5.94
C PRO A 151 -12.78 21.04 -4.89
N PRO A 152 -11.44 21.18 -4.83
CA PRO A 152 -10.82 22.12 -3.93
C PRO A 152 -11.38 23.51 -4.24
N THR A 153 -12.07 24.11 -3.28
CA THR A 153 -12.45 25.52 -3.35
C THR A 153 -11.16 26.34 -3.31
N SER A 154 -10.69 26.78 -4.47
CA SER A 154 -9.60 27.77 -4.55
C SER A 154 -10.04 29.05 -3.84
N PRO A 155 -9.33 29.52 -2.80
CA PRO A 155 -9.56 30.83 -2.25
C PRO A 155 -8.80 31.85 -3.11
N GLY A 156 -9.51 32.59 -3.97
CA GLY A 156 -8.91 33.74 -4.62
C GLY A 156 -9.62 34.24 -5.88
N ALA A 157 -10.59 35.12 -5.70
CA ALA A 157 -10.91 36.17 -6.68
C ALA A 157 -11.76 37.26 -6.00
N ARG A 158 -11.09 38.19 -5.31
CA ARG A 158 -11.63 39.54 -5.10
C ARG A 158 -10.54 40.51 -5.53
N ASN A 159 -10.80 41.18 -6.65
CA ASN A 159 -10.23 42.48 -6.96
C ASN A 159 -10.87 43.53 -6.05
#